data_AF-A0A4S3TKK3-F1
#
_entry.id   AF-A0A4S3TKK3-F1
#
_cell.length_a   1.000
_cell.length_b   1.000
_cell.length_c   1.000
_cell.angle_alpha   90.00
_cell.angle_beta   90.00
_cell.angle_gamma   90.00
#
_symmetry.space_group_name_H-M   'P 1'
#
loop_
_entity.id
_entity.type
_entity.pdbx_description
1 polymer ?
#
loop_
_entity_poly.entity_id
_entity_poly.type
_entity_poly.pdbx_seq_one_letter_code
_entity_poly.pdbx_strand_id
1 'polypeptide(L)'
;MEDIPQPSRDSYSTGDQVQIYIGSDDPDSQYHGVVCEVVEVLTDDLDSETDRATDAYSYRLRDVETDEELPIPFRHHDLAVVENNQ
;
A
#
# COMPACT_ATOMS: atom_id res chain seq x y z
N MET A 1 -19.49 -11.49 -3.07
CA MET A 1 -18.50 -10.55 -3.61
C MET A 1 -17.89 -9.92 -2.39
N GLU A 2 -16.62 -10.21 -2.12
CA GLU A 2 -15.89 -9.42 -1.12
C GLU A 2 -15.72 -8.03 -1.72
N ASP A 3 -16.15 -6.99 -0.99
CA ASP A 3 -15.83 -5.61 -1.30
C ASP A 3 -14.32 -5.47 -1.09
N ILE A 4 -13.56 -5.63 -2.16
CA ILE A 4 -12.12 -5.36 -2.14
C ILE A 4 -11.99 -3.84 -2.10
N PRO A 5 -11.50 -3.26 -1.00
CA PRO A 5 -11.39 -1.82 -0.89
C PRO A 5 -10.48 -1.31 -1.99
N GLN A 6 -10.90 -0.21 -2.60
CA GLN A 6 -10.15 0.39 -3.68
C GLN A 6 -8.98 1.20 -3.10
N PRO A 7 -7.83 1.24 -3.79
CA PRO A 7 -6.76 2.15 -3.44
C PRO A 7 -7.25 3.60 -3.46
N SER A 8 -6.57 4.45 -2.68
CA SER A 8 -6.86 5.88 -2.66
C SER A 8 -6.71 6.47 -4.07
N ARG A 9 -7.42 7.57 -4.35
CA ARG A 9 -7.21 8.32 -5.60
C ARG A 9 -5.96 9.19 -5.55
N ASP A 10 -5.52 9.52 -4.33
CA ASP A 10 -4.38 10.36 -4.02
C ASP A 10 -3.27 9.53 -3.36
N SER A 11 -2.01 9.93 -3.56
CA SER A 11 -0.86 9.28 -2.95
C SER A 11 -0.93 9.28 -1.42
N TYR A 12 -0.48 8.20 -0.79
CA TYR A 12 -0.30 8.13 0.66
C TYR A 12 0.87 9.00 1.14
N SER A 13 0.79 9.47 2.38
CA SER A 13 1.82 10.23 3.07
C SER A 13 2.41 9.41 4.23
N THR A 14 3.62 9.76 4.65
CA THR A 14 4.23 9.15 5.84
C THR A 14 3.37 9.39 7.08
N GLY A 15 3.08 8.35 7.85
CA GLY A 15 2.17 8.35 9.00
C GLY A 15 0.75 7.89 8.68
N ASP A 16 0.39 7.72 7.40
CA ASP A 16 -0.93 7.20 7.02
C ASP A 16 -1.02 5.70 7.32
N GLN A 17 -2.18 5.28 7.82
CA GLN A 17 -2.50 3.87 8.02
C GLN A 17 -3.17 3.29 6.79
N VAL A 18 -2.57 2.23 6.27
CA VAL A 18 -3.00 1.51 5.08
C VAL A 18 -3.12 0.02 5.37
N GLN A 19 -3.94 -0.67 4.60
CA GLN A 19 -4.06 -2.11 4.65
C GLN A 19 -3.63 -2.73 3.33
N ILE A 20 -2.86 -3.80 3.40
CA ILE A 20 -2.31 -4.49 2.24
C ILE A 20 -3.35 -5.45 1.67
N TYR A 21 -3.66 -5.32 0.38
CA TYR A 21 -4.60 -6.15 -0.36
C TYR A 21 -3.92 -6.81 -1.55
N ILE A 22 -3.33 -7.96 -1.30
CA ILE A 22 -2.61 -8.74 -2.30
C ILE A 22 -3.41 -9.98 -2.70
N GLY A 23 -3.42 -10.32 -3.99
CA GLY A 23 -4.06 -11.54 -4.48
C GLY A 23 -3.45 -12.81 -3.88
N SER A 24 -4.24 -13.85 -3.70
CA SER A 24 -3.76 -15.13 -3.14
C SER A 24 -2.78 -15.87 -4.05
N ASP A 25 -2.70 -15.50 -5.33
CA ASP A 25 -1.75 -16.03 -6.32
C ASP A 25 -0.40 -15.29 -6.32
N ASP A 26 -0.26 -14.20 -5.56
CA ASP A 26 0.95 -13.41 -5.50
C ASP A 26 1.93 -13.98 -4.45
N PRO A 27 3.26 -14.01 -4.71
CA PRO A 27 4.25 -14.44 -3.72
C PRO A 27 4.18 -13.67 -2.38
N ASP A 28 3.69 -12.43 -2.41
CA ASP A 28 3.59 -11.56 -1.25
C ASP A 28 2.23 -11.68 -0.54
N SER A 29 1.41 -12.67 -0.89
CA SER A 29 0.09 -12.92 -0.29
C SER A 29 0.13 -13.11 1.23
N GLN A 30 1.30 -13.41 1.81
CA GLN A 30 1.49 -13.51 3.26
C GLN A 30 1.24 -12.19 4.00
N TYR A 31 1.34 -11.05 3.30
CA TYR A 31 1.06 -9.72 3.85
C TYR A 31 -0.39 -9.29 3.63
N HIS A 32 -1.21 -10.10 2.97
CA HIS A 32 -2.62 -9.78 2.75
C HIS A 32 -3.37 -9.57 4.07
N GLY A 33 -4.10 -8.45 4.16
CA GLY A 33 -4.89 -8.06 5.31
C GLY A 33 -4.10 -7.40 6.44
N VAL A 34 -2.78 -7.30 6.33
CA VAL A 34 -1.93 -6.65 7.34
C VAL A 34 -2.16 -5.14 7.30
N VAL A 35 -2.34 -4.54 8.48
CA VAL A 35 -2.44 -3.08 8.64
C VAL A 35 -1.05 -2.53 8.91
N CYS A 36 -0.67 -1.50 8.18
CA CYS A 36 0.63 -0.89 8.28
C CYS A 36 0.55 0.64 8.29
N GLU A 37 1.60 1.27 8.80
CA GLU A 37 1.84 2.70 8.69
C GLU A 37 2.86 2.95 7.58
N VAL A 38 2.60 3.95 6.73
CA VAL A 38 3.56 4.39 5.73
C VAL A 38 4.73 5.09 6.41
N VAL A 39 5.93 4.53 6.30
CA VAL A 39 7.14 5.14 6.87
C VAL A 39 7.97 5.90 5.84
N GLU A 40 7.88 5.52 4.56
CA GLU A 40 8.59 6.19 3.46
C GLU A 40 7.78 6.10 2.16
N VAL A 41 7.77 7.20 1.40
CA VAL A 41 7.17 7.26 0.07
C VAL A 41 8.29 7.30 -0.96
N LEU A 42 8.36 6.26 -1.79
CA LEU A 42 9.30 6.12 -2.89
C LEU A 42 8.58 6.46 -4.20
N THR A 43 9.25 7.20 -5.06
CA THR A 43 8.77 7.53 -6.41
C THR A 43 9.83 7.14 -7.43
N ASP A 44 9.39 6.57 -8.53
CA ASP A 44 10.25 6.20 -9.66
C ASP A 44 9.66 6.80 -10.95
N ASP A 45 10.44 6.87 -12.03
CA ASP A 45 10.02 7.51 -13.29
C ASP A 45 8.99 6.69 -14.10
N LEU A 46 8.33 5.70 -13.47
CA LEU A 46 7.38 4.78 -14.10
C LEU A 46 6.05 5.43 -14.53
N ASP A 47 5.75 6.62 -14.01
CA ASP A 47 4.64 7.46 -14.45
C ASP A 47 4.84 7.96 -15.89
N SER A 48 6.09 8.07 -16.33
CA SER A 48 6.47 8.57 -17.67
C SER A 48 5.93 7.70 -18.82
N GLU A 49 5.66 6.42 -18.57
CA GLU A 49 5.27 5.43 -19.58
C GLU A 49 3.79 5.04 -19.50
N THR A 50 3.11 5.35 -18.39
CA THR A 50 1.78 4.80 -18.07
C THR A 50 0.66 5.83 -18.07
N ASP A 51 0.97 7.13 -18.15
CA ASP A 51 0.02 8.25 -18.03
C ASP A 51 -0.77 8.21 -16.69
N ARG A 52 -0.30 7.43 -15.71
CA ARG A 52 -0.89 7.25 -14.38
C ARG A 52 0.15 7.55 -13.32
N ALA A 53 0.07 8.76 -12.77
CA ALA A 53 0.99 9.22 -11.74
C ALA A 53 1.08 8.29 -10.52
N THR A 54 -0.01 7.58 -10.17
CA THR A 54 -0.04 6.65 -9.03
C THR A 54 0.84 5.41 -9.20
N ASP A 55 1.16 5.02 -10.43
CA ASP A 55 1.93 3.80 -10.72
C ASP A 55 3.43 3.99 -10.43
N ALA A 56 3.88 5.26 -10.35
CA ALA A 56 5.23 5.62 -9.90
C ALA A 56 5.44 5.44 -8.40
N TYR A 57 4.39 5.40 -7.59
CA TYR A 57 4.52 5.38 -6.14
C TYR A 57 4.69 3.96 -5.59
N SER A 58 5.71 3.81 -4.76
CA SER A 58 5.92 2.64 -3.91
C SER A 58 6.08 3.10 -2.47
N TYR A 59 5.65 2.28 -1.51
CA TYR A 59 5.59 2.67 -0.11
C TYR A 59 6.33 1.66 0.74
N ARG A 60 7.20 2.15 1.64
CA ARG A 60 7.69 1.33 2.74
C ARG A 60 6.70 1.42 3.88
N LEU A 61 6.41 0.27 4.44
CA LEU A 61 5.38 0.07 5.40
C LEU A 61 5.98 -0.49 6.69
N ARG A 62 5.46 -0.07 7.82
CA ARG A 62 5.73 -0.64 9.13
C ARG A 62 4.46 -1.27 9.65
N ASP A 63 4.53 -2.54 10.02
CA ASP A 63 3.44 -3.26 10.64
C ASP A 63 3.09 -2.59 11.98
N VAL A 64 1.83 -2.19 12.16
CA VAL A 64 1.39 -1.48 13.38
C VAL A 64 1.19 -2.42 14.57
N GLU A 65 1.06 -3.73 14.35
CA GLU A 65 0.93 -4.73 15.40
C GLU A 65 2.30 -5.14 15.95
N THR A 66 3.30 -5.30 15.08
CA THR A 66 4.65 -5.75 15.46
C THR A 66 5.66 -4.60 15.63
N ASP A 67 5.34 -3.40 15.13
CA ASP A 67 6.25 -2.25 15.02
C ASP A 67 7.50 -2.54 14.17
N GLU A 68 7.46 -3.58 13.33
CA GLU A 68 8.55 -3.95 12.42
C GLU A 68 8.34 -3.39 11.00
N GLU A 69 9.41 -2.87 10.40
CA GLU A 69 9.39 -2.43 9.00
C GLU A 69 9.34 -3.64 8.07
N LEU A 70 8.42 -3.61 7.10
CA LEU A 70 8.32 -4.67 6.12
C LEU A 70 9.56 -4.67 5.22
N PRO A 71 10.11 -5.86 4.90
CA PRO A 71 11.37 -5.98 4.17
C PRO A 71 11.25 -5.56 2.70
N ILE A 72 10.03 -5.37 2.20
CA ILE A 72 9.73 -5.03 0.80
C ILE A 72 8.82 -3.79 0.72
N PRO A 73 8.97 -2.95 -0.33
CA PRO A 73 8.02 -1.88 -0.62
C PRO A 73 6.81 -2.40 -1.40
N PHE A 74 5.64 -1.79 -1.17
CA PHE A 74 4.37 -2.13 -1.84
C PHE A 74 3.94 -1.05 -2.81
N ARG A 75 3.23 -1.42 -3.89
CA ARG A 75 2.74 -0.45 -4.88
C ARG A 75 1.48 0.22 -4.40
N HIS A 76 1.17 1.39 -4.97
CA HIS A 76 -0.04 2.12 -4.66
C HIS A 76 -1.33 1.29 -4.80
N HIS A 77 -1.39 0.41 -5.81
CA HIS A 77 -2.57 -0.41 -6.07
C HIS A 77 -2.77 -1.58 -5.08
N ASP A 78 -1.72 -1.98 -4.38
CA ASP A 78 -1.77 -3.05 -3.38
C ASP A 78 -2.25 -2.55 -2.02
N LEU A 79 -2.47 -1.24 -1.88
CA LEU A 79 -2.78 -0.59 -0.62
C LEU A 79 -4.18 0.02 -0.66
N ALA A 80 -4.89 -0.13 0.44
CA ALA A 80 -6.16 0.56 0.66
C ALA A 80 -6.05 1.43 1.92
N VAL A 81 -6.76 2.57 1.92
CA VAL A 81 -6.94 3.34 3.16
C VAL A 81 -7.67 2.48 4.18
N VAL A 82 -7.18 2.47 5.42
CA VAL A 82 -7.97 1.92 6.52
C VAL A 82 -9.02 2.98 6.84
N GLU A 83 -10.25 2.82 6.34
CA GLU A 83 -11.36 3.68 6.73
C GLU A 83 -11.61 3.48 8.22
N ASN A 84 -11.03 4.35 9.04
CA ASN A 84 -11.45 4.55 10.42
C ASN A 84 -12.86 5.15 10.37
N ASN A 85 -13.88 4.32 10.20
CA ASN A 85 -15.27 4.69 10.43
C ASN A 85 -15.43 5.08 11.91
N GLN A 86 -15.25 6.37 12.21
CA GLN A 86 -15.64 7.00 13.47
C GLN A 86 -16.99 7.70 13.32
#